data_AF-A0A9N9D1M5-F1
#
_entry.id   AF-A0A9N9D1M5-F1
#
_cell.length_a   1.000
_cell.length_b   1.000
_cell.length_c   1.000
_cell.angle_alpha   90.00
_cell.angle_beta   90.00
_cell.angle_gamma   90.00
#
_symmetry.space_group_name_H-M   'P 1'
#
loop_
_entity.id
_entity.type
_entity.pdbx_description
1 polymer ?
#
loop_
_entity_poly.entity_id
_entity_poly.type
_entity_poly.pdbx_seq_one_letter_code
_entity_poly.pdbx_strand_id
1 'polypeptide(L)'
;MNHEEFFSEFFALFMWLQIPSPLDMNIKYWNERLHCLLRLCKLVFPYITPQKNDDISKISKEFEDIFLCFENKIKNPRGLKLFTYNPLYFLIDIKHKNKENEVSITDCGKFYDLDVVHQKISQFLITYICELISKVDQVGRDNPDVVYSQDSTSPPLLFQRLKLARLQYTVVRQLDVLCRYGLLSEESKEFLASQKWWAENLVKCHMCYQSPHISCPEVTYIALTKPSIHFRDGHINAAYKTWLFNESKNASDFEIILKCMYVIQQLKDKTVIDEFNREMSKTKLLSHPNDLAVGFEYYCGNYQAIPVGRSLSQFFLFLYTNKVIPAIISSRTFINYAIKNIEQINLTSSDALGDLISLMEFTTSLIFAVGQVHCDICLPRSFLTDYFDAFTAKPLIPDRYTYSRKNYLFAINNSIDQVRNLLDLLFSKQKIYLTIILRLIRLLVLIGLNESNFVQEILYLFKQTFSKNKIYSTKIQKYLEETNFVRLVEILYRDLREERYDSLVIVHHKNISISKFACFENFGVKSFTYNSIEDFRSSLRNISSSTRIPGQFES
;
A
#
# COMPACT_ATOMS: atom_id res chain seq x y z
N MET A 1 25.99 17.81 15.91
CA MET A 1 25.63 19.20 15.58
C MET A 1 26.20 20.08 16.65
N ASN A 2 26.90 21.15 16.25
CA ASN A 2 27.39 22.17 17.19
C ASN A 2 26.22 23.09 17.60
N HIS A 3 26.35 23.79 18.73
CA HIS A 3 25.29 24.61 19.32
C HIS A 3 24.81 25.74 18.40
N GLU A 4 25.72 26.44 17.72
CA GLU A 4 25.37 27.50 16.75
C GLU A 4 24.62 26.97 15.52
N GLU A 5 24.95 25.75 15.09
CA GLU A 5 24.25 25.08 13.99
C GLU A 5 22.82 24.69 14.42
N PHE A 6 22.65 24.22 15.66
CA PHE A 6 21.33 23.90 16.23
C PHE A 6 20.43 25.11 16.31
N PHE A 7 20.94 26.20 16.89
CA PHE A 7 20.21 27.45 17.01
C PHE A 7 19.78 27.98 15.64
N SER A 8 20.73 28.08 14.70
CA SER A 8 20.46 28.60 13.35
C SER A 8 19.45 27.73 12.58
N GLU A 9 19.57 26.41 12.70
CA GLU A 9 18.63 25.48 12.06
C GLU A 9 17.22 25.58 12.66
N PHE A 10 17.10 25.62 13.99
CA PHE A 10 15.79 25.73 14.64
C PHE A 10 15.07 27.02 14.23
N PHE A 11 15.76 28.17 14.27
CA PHE A 11 15.17 29.45 13.87
C PHE A 11 14.81 29.48 12.38
N ALA A 12 15.64 28.94 11.51
CA ALA A 12 15.34 28.85 10.08
C ALA A 12 14.07 28.01 9.83
N LEU A 13 13.93 26.87 10.50
CA LEU A 13 12.74 26.01 10.40
C LEU A 13 11.50 26.70 10.97
N PHE A 14 11.63 27.34 12.13
CA PHE A 14 10.55 28.06 12.78
C PHE A 14 10.01 29.20 11.88
N MET A 15 10.90 30.01 11.31
CA MET A 15 10.53 31.08 10.39
C MET A 15 9.91 30.53 9.11
N TRP A 16 10.50 29.50 8.51
CA TRP A 16 10.00 28.91 7.27
C TRP A 16 8.58 28.33 7.43
N LEU A 17 8.30 27.68 8.56
CA LEU A 17 6.99 27.10 8.85
C LEU A 17 5.91 28.15 9.15
N GLN A 18 6.28 29.40 9.47
CA GLN A 18 5.33 30.50 9.62
C GLN A 18 4.87 31.08 8.28
N ILE A 19 5.62 30.88 7.19
CA ILE A 19 5.25 31.39 5.88
C ILE A 19 3.92 30.74 5.45
N PRO A 20 2.89 31.54 5.09
CA PRO A 20 1.61 31.00 4.67
C PRO A 20 1.73 30.24 3.34
N SER A 21 0.89 29.22 3.17
CA SER A 21 0.80 28.50 1.90
C SER A 21 0.32 29.44 0.80
N PRO A 22 0.90 29.37 -0.42
CA PRO A 22 0.25 29.96 -1.58
C PRO A 22 -1.16 29.38 -1.76
N LEU A 23 -2.05 30.17 -2.38
CA LEU A 23 -3.45 29.82 -2.66
C LEU A 23 -3.56 28.56 -3.55
N ASP A 24 -2.62 28.39 -4.46
CA ASP A 24 -2.53 27.20 -5.31
C ASP A 24 -1.66 26.11 -4.67
N MET A 25 -2.16 24.86 -4.69
CA MET A 25 -1.48 23.69 -4.16
C MET A 25 -0.23 23.33 -4.99
N ASN A 26 0.92 23.91 -4.62
CA ASN A 26 2.22 23.59 -5.22
C ASN A 26 2.86 22.36 -4.53
N ILE A 27 2.99 21.24 -5.25
CA ILE A 27 3.57 19.97 -4.76
C ILE A 27 4.98 20.19 -4.19
N LYS A 28 5.81 21.03 -4.82
CA LYS A 28 7.18 21.29 -4.38
C LYS A 28 7.20 22.02 -3.04
N TYR A 29 6.37 23.07 -2.91
CA TYR A 29 6.22 23.81 -1.66
C TYR A 29 5.79 22.89 -0.51
N TRP A 30 4.76 22.07 -0.72
CA TRP A 30 4.28 21.16 0.32
C TRP A 30 5.31 20.09 0.68
N ASN A 31 6.03 19.55 -0.30
CA ASN A 31 7.11 18.61 -0.07
C ASN A 31 8.19 19.20 0.84
N GLU A 32 8.69 20.41 0.53
CA GLU A 32 9.66 21.13 1.35
C GLU A 32 9.11 21.43 2.75
N ARG A 33 7.88 21.94 2.86
CA ARG A 33 7.23 22.28 4.13
C ARG A 33 7.11 21.05 5.05
N LEU A 34 6.69 19.91 4.52
CA LEU A 34 6.56 18.68 5.30
C LEU A 34 7.91 18.15 5.77
N HIS A 35 8.96 18.27 4.94
CA HIS A 35 10.32 17.93 5.36
C HIS A 35 10.85 18.85 6.47
N CYS A 36 10.58 20.16 6.38
CA CYS A 36 10.89 21.10 7.47
C CYS A 36 10.16 20.74 8.76
N LEU A 37 8.88 20.37 8.69
CA LEU A 37 8.11 19.96 9.86
C LEU A 37 8.64 18.67 10.49
N LEU A 38 8.98 17.66 9.68
CA LEU A 38 9.64 16.45 10.18
C LEU A 38 10.99 16.74 10.82
N ARG A 39 11.76 17.70 10.28
CA ARG A 39 13.03 18.12 10.85
C ARG A 39 12.83 18.84 12.19
N LEU A 40 11.83 19.71 12.29
CA LEU A 40 11.45 20.37 13.54
C LEU A 40 11.10 19.34 14.62
N CYS A 41 10.24 18.36 14.31
CA CYS A 41 9.90 17.28 15.25
C CYS A 41 11.14 16.53 15.75
N LYS A 42 12.11 16.24 14.87
CA LYS A 42 13.37 15.59 15.24
C LYS A 42 14.24 16.41 16.19
N LEU A 43 14.25 17.75 16.07
CA LEU A 43 15.01 18.63 16.95
C LEU A 43 14.32 18.80 18.31
N VAL A 44 12.99 18.80 18.33
CA VAL A 44 12.18 19.15 19.50
C VAL A 44 11.83 17.94 20.37
N PHE A 45 11.57 16.77 19.79
CA PHE A 45 11.15 15.60 20.57
C PHE A 45 12.16 15.09 21.61
N PRO A 46 13.49 15.15 21.41
CA PRO A 46 14.44 14.81 22.47
C PRO A 46 14.30 15.69 23.72
N TYR A 47 13.88 16.95 23.56
CA TYR A 47 13.62 17.85 24.68
C TYR A 47 12.28 17.57 25.37
N ILE A 48 11.22 17.30 24.58
CA ILE A 48 9.88 17.02 25.13
C ILE A 48 9.81 15.64 25.78
N THR A 49 10.42 14.64 25.15
CA THR A 49 10.37 13.22 25.53
C THR A 49 11.78 12.62 25.52
N PRO A 50 12.63 12.96 26.50
CA PRO A 50 14.01 12.49 26.54
C PRO A 50 14.09 10.97 26.69
N GLN A 51 14.99 10.35 25.92
CA GLN A 51 15.33 8.92 26.01
C GLN A 51 16.50 8.70 26.99
N LYS A 52 16.68 7.45 27.45
CA LYS A 52 17.73 7.09 28.42
C LYS A 52 19.16 7.46 27.99
N ASN A 53 19.40 7.60 26.69
CA ASN A 53 20.73 7.88 26.13
C ASN A 53 20.92 9.35 25.74
N ASP A 54 19.91 10.19 25.94
CA ASP A 54 19.97 11.59 25.55
C ASP A 54 20.78 12.39 26.58
N ASP A 55 21.62 13.31 26.11
CA ASP A 55 22.30 14.28 26.97
C ASP A 55 21.31 15.39 27.34
N ILE A 56 20.46 15.09 28.34
CA ILE A 56 19.40 15.98 28.82
C ILE A 56 19.98 17.34 29.19
N SER A 57 21.17 17.38 29.81
CA SER A 57 21.80 18.64 30.24
C SER A 57 22.13 19.54 29.06
N LYS A 58 22.67 18.97 27.98
CA LYS A 58 22.98 19.69 26.76
C LYS A 58 21.71 20.14 26.04
N ILE A 59 20.73 19.26 25.92
CA ILE A 59 19.46 19.54 25.23
C ILE A 59 18.68 20.63 25.96
N SER A 60 18.59 20.57 27.29
CA SER A 60 17.93 21.60 28.10
C SER A 60 18.57 22.98 27.88
N LYS A 61 19.91 23.04 27.91
CA LYS A 61 20.65 24.27 27.67
C LYS A 61 20.44 24.84 26.26
N GLU A 62 20.42 23.98 25.24
CA GLU A 62 20.11 24.39 23.86
C GLU A 62 18.74 25.08 23.73
N PHE A 63 17.72 24.58 24.44
CA PHE A 63 16.41 25.20 24.45
C PHE A 63 16.32 26.42 25.36
N GLU A 64 17.03 26.44 26.49
CA GLU A 64 17.17 27.65 27.31
C GLU A 64 17.76 28.80 26.50
N ASP A 65 18.80 28.54 25.71
CA ASP A 65 19.44 29.56 24.86
C ASP A 65 18.50 30.04 23.73
N ILE A 66 17.75 29.14 23.08
CA ILE A 66 16.72 29.51 22.09
C ILE A 66 15.66 30.44 22.69
N PHE A 67 15.20 30.10 23.89
CA PHE A 67 14.15 30.84 24.58
C PHE A 67 14.71 31.97 25.45
N LEU A 68 16.02 32.29 25.37
CA LEU A 68 16.65 33.39 26.12
C LEU A 68 16.41 33.28 27.63
N CYS A 69 16.54 32.07 28.17
CA CYS A 69 16.51 31.77 29.60
C CYS A 69 17.95 31.85 30.16
N PHE A 70 18.14 32.54 31.28
CA PHE A 70 19.48 32.72 31.86
C PHE A 70 19.55 32.16 33.29
N GLU A 71 20.50 31.27 33.54
CA GLU A 71 20.83 30.81 34.89
C GLU A 71 21.34 31.97 35.75
N ASN A 72 20.84 32.06 36.99
CA ASN A 72 21.39 32.99 37.98
C ASN A 72 22.12 32.24 39.10
N LYS A 73 23.42 32.03 38.90
CA LYS A 73 24.32 31.30 39.81
C LYS A 73 24.46 31.92 41.21
N ILE A 74 23.96 33.14 41.43
CA ILE A 74 24.26 33.93 42.64
C ILE A 74 23.12 33.88 43.69
N LYS A 75 21.85 33.73 43.27
CA LYS A 75 20.69 33.85 44.20
C LYS A 75 19.80 32.61 44.28
N ASN A 76 19.68 31.81 43.23
CA ASN A 76 18.90 30.57 43.28
C ASN A 76 19.42 29.57 42.24
N PRO A 77 20.13 28.49 42.65
CA PRO A 77 20.75 27.54 41.73
C PRO A 77 19.74 26.70 40.92
N ARG A 78 18.44 26.79 41.23
CA ARG A 78 17.35 26.14 40.48
C ARG A 78 16.42 27.14 39.76
N GLY A 79 16.81 28.42 39.67
CA GLY A 79 15.98 29.48 39.09
C GLY A 79 16.51 30.00 37.76
N LEU A 80 15.63 30.09 36.75
CA LEU A 80 15.90 30.72 35.46
C LEU A 80 15.31 32.14 35.42
N LYS A 81 16.08 33.10 34.90
CA LYS A 81 15.61 34.47 34.65
C LYS A 81 14.90 34.52 33.30
N LEU A 82 13.66 34.99 33.30
CA LEU A 82 12.90 35.32 32.10
C LEU A 82 12.69 36.83 32.00
N PHE A 83 12.93 37.38 30.82
CA PHE A 83 12.64 38.77 30.52
C PHE A 83 11.14 38.98 30.22
N THR A 84 10.62 40.18 30.52
CA THR A 84 9.19 40.52 30.36
C THR A 84 8.71 40.52 28.92
N TYR A 85 9.62 40.67 27.96
CA TYR A 85 9.36 40.58 26.51
C TYR A 85 9.46 39.15 25.97
N ASN A 86 9.79 38.16 26.80
CA ASN A 86 9.84 36.77 26.40
C ASN A 86 8.41 36.24 26.14
N PRO A 87 8.14 35.58 24.99
CA PRO A 87 6.83 34.99 24.72
C PRO A 87 6.34 34.02 25.82
N LEU A 88 7.26 33.35 26.52
CA LEU A 88 6.95 32.46 27.64
C LEU A 88 6.47 33.20 28.89
N TYR A 89 6.85 34.47 29.06
CA TYR A 89 6.48 35.30 30.21
C TYR A 89 4.95 35.37 30.36
N PHE A 90 4.24 35.64 29.26
CA PHE A 90 2.77 35.69 29.24
C PHE A 90 2.13 34.33 29.53
N LEU A 91 2.72 33.23 29.03
CA LEU A 91 2.21 31.86 29.26
C LEU A 91 2.38 31.39 30.72
N ILE A 92 3.31 31.99 31.47
CA ILE A 92 3.54 31.72 32.88
C ILE A 92 2.65 32.60 33.77
N ASP A 93 2.58 33.90 33.51
CA ASP A 93 1.79 34.86 34.31
C ASP A 93 0.26 34.64 34.17
N ILE A 94 -0.24 34.16 33.02
CA ILE A 94 -1.69 33.95 32.79
C ILE A 94 -2.27 32.80 33.65
N LYS A 95 -1.50 31.75 33.95
CA LYS A 95 -1.97 30.59 34.74
C LYS A 95 -1.60 30.66 36.24
N HIS A 96 -0.57 31.42 36.62
CA HIS A 96 -0.16 31.57 38.02
C HIS A 96 -0.65 32.89 38.63
N LYS A 97 -1.97 33.00 38.84
CA LYS A 97 -2.53 33.97 39.81
C LYS A 97 -2.39 33.52 41.28
N ASN A 98 -1.69 32.42 41.54
CA ASN A 98 -1.37 31.95 42.89
C ASN A 98 0.08 32.34 43.24
N LYS A 99 0.19 33.20 44.25
CA LYS A 99 1.37 33.97 44.70
C LYS A 99 2.53 33.15 45.31
N GLU A 100 2.66 31.85 45.06
CA GLU A 100 3.56 31.00 45.86
C GLU A 100 4.92 30.65 45.20
N ASN A 101 5.15 31.01 43.93
CA ASN A 101 6.41 30.68 43.23
C ASN A 101 7.28 31.91 42.83
N GLU A 102 6.96 33.12 43.31
CA GLU A 102 7.71 34.34 42.98
C GLU A 102 8.92 34.54 43.91
N VAL A 103 10.15 34.36 43.39
CA VAL A 103 11.36 34.36 44.24
C VAL A 103 12.07 35.72 44.32
N SER A 104 11.81 36.70 43.44
CA SER A 104 12.14 38.13 43.64
C SER A 104 11.93 38.94 42.35
N ILE A 105 11.56 40.21 42.52
CA ILE A 105 11.37 41.19 41.44
C ILE A 105 12.62 42.06 41.32
N THR A 106 13.19 42.15 40.11
CA THR A 106 14.12 43.23 39.74
C THR A 106 13.70 43.77 38.38
N ASP A 107 13.98 45.06 38.11
CA ASP A 107 13.40 45.87 37.01
C ASP A 107 13.61 45.37 35.57
N CYS A 108 14.24 44.21 35.35
CA CYS A 108 14.45 43.65 34.02
C CYS A 108 14.26 42.12 33.94
N GLY A 109 13.38 41.52 34.75
CA GLY A 109 12.99 40.10 34.59
C GLY A 109 12.55 39.41 35.88
N LYS A 110 11.73 38.37 35.76
CA LYS A 110 11.25 37.53 36.87
C LYS A 110 12.02 36.20 36.92
N PHE A 111 12.22 35.68 38.13
CA PHE A 111 12.81 34.36 38.35
C PHE A 111 11.72 33.31 38.53
N TYR A 112 11.86 32.20 37.82
CA TYR A 112 10.95 31.06 37.90
C TYR A 112 11.74 29.79 38.18
N ASP A 113 11.07 28.82 38.80
CA ASP A 113 11.61 27.48 38.98
C ASP A 113 11.90 26.83 37.63
N LEU A 114 13.06 26.16 37.54
CA LEU A 114 13.57 25.55 36.32
C LEU A 114 12.59 24.52 35.73
N ASP A 115 11.95 23.70 36.56
CA ASP A 115 10.99 22.69 36.09
C ASP A 115 9.74 23.36 35.49
N VAL A 116 9.30 24.48 36.08
CA VAL A 116 8.18 25.28 35.57
C VAL A 116 8.51 25.89 34.20
N VAL A 117 9.71 26.43 34.03
CA VAL A 117 10.15 27.02 32.75
C VAL A 117 10.25 25.95 31.67
N HIS A 118 10.88 24.80 31.97
CA HIS A 118 11.00 23.72 31.00
C HIS A 118 9.64 23.14 30.60
N GLN A 119 8.72 22.98 31.57
CA GLN A 119 7.36 22.55 31.30
C GLN A 119 6.64 23.51 30.35
N LYS A 120 6.88 24.81 30.46
CA LYS A 120 6.23 25.85 29.63
C LYS A 120 6.78 25.90 28.23
N ILE A 121 8.11 25.77 28.08
CA ILE A 121 8.75 25.58 26.78
C ILE A 121 8.18 24.33 26.10
N SER A 122 8.08 23.22 26.83
CA SER A 122 7.52 21.97 26.32
C SER A 122 6.06 22.14 25.88
N GLN A 123 5.21 22.75 26.70
CA GLN A 123 3.81 23.06 26.36
C GLN A 123 3.71 23.91 25.08
N PHE A 124 4.49 24.98 24.97
CA PHE A 124 4.50 25.83 23.79
C PHE A 124 4.88 25.05 22.52
N LEU A 125 5.96 24.27 22.59
CA LEU A 125 6.45 23.47 21.46
C LEU A 125 5.44 22.38 21.05
N ILE A 126 4.81 21.71 22.02
CA ILE A 126 3.74 20.73 21.78
C ILE A 126 2.58 21.39 21.02
N THR A 127 2.06 22.51 21.53
CA THR A 127 0.93 23.22 20.92
C THR A 127 1.27 23.66 19.49
N TYR A 128 2.45 24.26 19.29
CA TYR A 128 2.90 24.71 17.98
C TYR A 128 3.02 23.55 16.96
N ILE A 129 3.60 22.41 17.37
CA ILE A 129 3.70 21.23 16.51
C ILE A 129 2.32 20.66 16.20
N CYS A 130 1.42 20.57 17.18
CA CYS A 130 0.05 20.10 16.97
C CYS A 130 -0.70 20.98 15.96
N GLU A 131 -0.65 22.30 16.09
CA GLU A 131 -1.28 23.23 15.14
C GLU A 131 -0.77 23.06 13.70
N LEU A 132 0.56 22.94 13.54
CA LEU A 132 1.18 22.72 12.23
C LEU A 132 0.74 21.39 11.61
N ILE A 133 0.67 20.32 12.40
CA ILE A 133 0.24 19.00 11.93
C ILE A 133 -1.26 18.99 11.60
N SER A 134 -2.11 19.61 12.43
CA SER A 134 -3.54 19.74 12.15
C SER A 134 -3.82 20.48 10.85
N LYS A 135 -3.04 21.54 10.56
CA LYS A 135 -3.13 22.24 9.26
C LYS A 135 -2.73 21.36 8.08
N VAL A 136 -1.71 20.52 8.25
CA VAL A 136 -1.30 19.53 7.23
C VAL A 136 -2.41 18.52 6.97
N ASP A 137 -3.04 18.00 8.04
CA ASP A 137 -4.16 17.06 7.95
C ASP A 137 -5.34 17.69 7.20
N GLN A 138 -5.77 18.88 7.63
CA GLN A 138 -6.90 19.59 7.03
C GLN A 138 -6.68 19.87 5.54
N VAL A 139 -5.54 20.44 5.15
CA VAL A 139 -5.27 20.75 3.74
C VAL A 139 -5.22 19.49 2.87
N GLY A 140 -4.66 18.39 3.40
CA GLY A 140 -4.61 17.13 2.66
C GLY A 140 -5.98 16.46 2.51
N ARG A 141 -6.89 16.66 3.46
CA ARG A 141 -8.27 16.18 3.38
C ARG A 141 -9.17 17.02 2.48
N ASP A 142 -9.02 18.34 2.51
CA ASP A 142 -9.85 19.29 1.77
C ASP A 142 -9.54 19.29 0.27
N ASN A 143 -8.36 18.78 -0.14
CA ASN A 143 -7.97 18.65 -1.54
C ASN A 143 -7.69 17.20 -1.96
N PRO A 144 -8.68 16.28 -1.86
CA PRO A 144 -8.45 14.88 -2.16
C PRO A 144 -8.10 14.66 -3.64
N ASP A 145 -8.60 15.50 -4.56
CA ASP A 145 -8.29 15.38 -6.00
C ASP A 145 -6.81 15.66 -6.34
N VAL A 146 -6.16 16.54 -5.56
CA VAL A 146 -4.72 16.82 -5.69
C VAL A 146 -3.87 15.65 -5.18
N VAL A 147 -4.44 14.81 -4.31
CA VAL A 147 -3.75 13.64 -3.73
C VAL A 147 -4.15 12.35 -4.46
N TYR A 148 -5.35 12.28 -5.03
CA TYR A 148 -6.04 11.03 -5.34
C TYR A 148 -6.93 11.03 -6.61
N SER A 149 -7.01 12.09 -7.43
CA SER A 149 -7.99 12.11 -8.55
C SER A 149 -7.86 10.90 -9.50
N GLN A 150 -8.95 10.15 -9.62
CA GLN A 150 -9.06 8.89 -10.37
C GLN A 150 -9.21 9.08 -11.88
N ASP A 151 -9.60 10.28 -12.34
CA ASP A 151 -9.84 10.53 -13.77
C ASP A 151 -8.58 11.06 -14.47
N SER A 152 -8.05 10.27 -15.41
CA SER A 152 -7.07 10.69 -16.43
C SER A 152 -5.67 11.14 -15.96
N THR A 153 -5.26 10.81 -14.74
CA THR A 153 -3.93 11.18 -14.22
C THR A 153 -2.82 10.29 -14.80
N SER A 154 -1.79 10.87 -15.41
CA SER A 154 -0.61 10.09 -15.84
C SER A 154 0.10 9.43 -14.64
N PRO A 155 0.62 8.19 -14.76
CA PRO A 155 1.35 7.50 -13.68
C PRO A 155 2.47 8.31 -13.01
N PRO A 156 3.26 9.17 -13.71
CA PRO A 156 4.25 10.03 -13.06
C PRO A 156 3.64 11.09 -12.13
N LEU A 157 2.54 11.72 -12.54
CA LEU A 157 1.87 12.74 -11.72
C LEU A 157 1.26 12.09 -10.48
N LEU A 158 0.63 10.93 -10.63
CA LEU A 158 0.15 10.15 -9.49
C LEU A 158 1.29 9.77 -8.53
N PHE A 159 2.42 9.31 -9.05
CA PHE A 159 3.58 8.95 -8.23
C PHE A 159 4.02 10.11 -7.33
N GLN A 160 4.06 11.32 -7.88
CA GLN A 160 4.37 12.52 -7.11
C GLN A 160 3.31 12.81 -6.03
N ARG A 161 2.03 12.66 -6.38
CA ARG A 161 0.91 12.84 -5.44
C ARG A 161 0.92 11.83 -4.30
N LEU A 162 1.17 10.55 -4.59
CA LEU A 162 1.26 9.51 -3.56
C LEU A 162 2.50 9.66 -2.68
N LYS A 163 3.63 10.11 -3.25
CA LYS A 163 4.82 10.47 -2.48
C LYS A 163 4.50 11.61 -1.49
N LEU A 164 3.72 12.59 -1.92
CA LEU A 164 3.27 13.69 -1.06
C LEU A 164 2.28 13.21 0.02
N ALA A 165 1.26 12.44 -0.35
CA ALA A 165 0.29 11.83 0.56
C ALA A 165 0.98 11.04 1.68
N ARG A 166 1.99 10.24 1.30
CA ARG A 166 2.80 9.48 2.24
C ARG A 166 3.54 10.39 3.22
N LEU A 167 4.11 11.48 2.73
CA LEU A 167 4.85 12.43 3.55
C LEU A 167 3.92 13.16 4.52
N GLN A 168 2.72 13.53 4.08
CA GLN A 168 1.66 14.10 4.94
C GLN A 168 1.27 13.12 6.04
N TYR A 169 0.99 11.86 5.71
CA TYR A 169 0.66 10.86 6.72
C TYR A 169 1.83 10.63 7.70
N THR A 170 3.08 10.64 7.22
CA THR A 170 4.28 10.52 8.07
C THR A 170 4.40 11.67 9.08
N VAL A 171 4.01 12.88 8.68
CA VAL A 171 3.92 14.06 9.55
C VAL A 171 2.81 13.88 10.59
N VAL A 172 1.60 13.49 10.16
CA VAL A 172 0.45 13.26 11.09
C VAL A 172 0.79 12.20 12.15
N ARG A 173 1.59 11.19 11.78
CA ARG A 173 2.06 10.14 12.70
C ARG A 173 3.08 10.61 13.74
N GLN A 174 3.68 11.80 13.61
CA GLN A 174 4.58 12.33 14.64
C GLN A 174 3.84 12.57 15.98
N LEU A 175 2.51 12.77 15.92
CA LEU A 175 1.66 12.87 17.11
C LEU A 175 1.65 11.60 17.98
N ASP A 176 1.98 10.43 17.42
CA ASP A 176 2.11 9.18 18.20
C ASP A 176 3.19 9.27 19.29
N VAL A 177 4.22 10.07 19.06
CA VAL A 177 5.26 10.31 20.08
C VAL A 177 4.61 11.01 21.27
N LEU A 178 3.90 12.10 21.03
CA LEU A 178 3.24 12.88 22.08
C LEU A 178 2.18 12.05 22.84
N CYS A 179 1.38 11.26 22.12
CA CYS A 179 0.39 10.35 22.71
C CYS A 179 1.03 9.27 23.60
N ARG A 180 2.13 8.64 23.17
CA ARG A 180 2.79 7.57 23.94
C ARG A 180 3.31 8.03 25.29
N TYR A 181 3.70 9.30 25.41
CA TYR A 181 4.17 9.90 26.66
C TYR A 181 3.04 10.56 27.47
N GLY A 182 1.78 10.36 27.09
CA GLY A 182 0.62 10.88 27.82
C GLY A 182 0.45 12.40 27.75
N LEU A 183 1.10 13.06 26.79
CA LEU A 183 1.09 14.52 26.65
C LEU A 183 -0.17 15.05 25.94
N LEU A 184 -1.02 14.15 25.43
CA LEU A 184 -2.30 14.45 24.76
C LEU A 184 -3.38 13.52 25.33
N SER A 185 -4.41 14.07 26.01
CA SER A 185 -5.45 13.26 26.68
C SER A 185 -6.87 13.40 26.14
N GLU A 186 -7.30 14.55 25.59
CA GLU A 186 -8.66 14.73 25.02
C GLU A 186 -8.70 14.86 23.49
N GLU A 187 -7.69 15.48 22.88
CA GLU A 187 -7.55 15.62 21.41
C GLU A 187 -7.13 14.30 20.71
N SER A 188 -6.77 13.28 21.49
CA SER A 188 -6.32 11.98 21.00
C SER A 188 -7.33 11.29 20.07
N LYS A 189 -8.64 11.53 20.26
CA LYS A 189 -9.69 10.95 19.39
C LYS A 189 -9.67 11.53 17.97
N GLU A 190 -9.49 12.84 17.83
CA GLU A 190 -9.44 13.50 16.52
C GLU A 190 -8.15 13.12 15.78
N PHE A 191 -7.03 13.06 16.48
CA PHE A 191 -5.76 12.62 15.89
C PHE A 191 -5.79 11.15 15.47
N LEU A 192 -6.37 10.26 16.28
CA LEU A 192 -6.55 8.85 15.91
C LEU A 192 -7.50 8.70 14.71
N ALA A 193 -8.56 9.50 14.65
CA ALA A 193 -9.45 9.53 13.48
C ALA A 193 -8.72 10.02 12.22
N SER A 194 -7.83 11.00 12.36
CA SER A 194 -6.99 11.50 11.27
C SER A 194 -6.04 10.46 10.75
N GLN A 195 -5.32 9.79 11.64
CA GLN A 195 -4.42 8.72 11.27
C GLN A 195 -5.14 7.55 10.60
N LYS A 196 -6.34 7.21 11.10
CA LYS A 196 -7.20 6.19 10.49
C LYS A 196 -7.61 6.61 9.08
N TRP A 197 -8.11 7.83 8.91
CA TRP A 197 -8.53 8.36 7.61
C TRP A 197 -7.40 8.32 6.59
N TRP A 198 -6.19 8.78 6.95
CA TRP A 198 -5.04 8.74 6.04
C TRP A 198 -4.61 7.32 5.70
N ALA A 199 -4.57 6.43 6.69
CA ALA A 199 -4.23 5.03 6.45
C ALA A 199 -5.23 4.36 5.48
N GLU A 200 -6.52 4.57 5.70
CA GLU A 200 -7.59 4.03 4.85
C GLU A 200 -7.56 4.59 3.43
N ASN A 201 -7.32 5.90 3.25
CA ASN A 201 -7.27 6.50 1.92
C ASN A 201 -5.99 6.13 1.14
N LEU A 202 -4.83 6.05 1.81
CA LEU A 202 -3.61 5.54 1.18
C LEU A 202 -3.78 4.08 0.72
N VAL A 203 -4.52 3.28 1.49
CA VAL A 203 -4.89 1.90 1.14
C VAL A 203 -5.83 1.86 -0.07
N LYS A 204 -6.92 2.65 -0.05
CA LYS A 204 -7.86 2.73 -1.17
C LYS A 204 -7.17 3.14 -2.47
N CYS A 205 -6.32 4.17 -2.41
CA CYS A 205 -5.64 4.68 -3.61
C CYS A 205 -4.55 3.75 -4.13
N HIS A 206 -3.98 2.88 -3.29
CA HIS A 206 -3.13 1.79 -3.75
C HIS A 206 -3.94 0.70 -4.48
N MET A 207 -5.16 0.41 -4.03
CA MET A 207 -6.02 -0.66 -4.58
C MET A 207 -6.76 -0.26 -5.85
N CYS A 208 -7.08 1.02 -6.06
CA CYS A 208 -7.74 1.49 -7.29
C CYS A 208 -6.84 1.39 -8.54
N TYR A 209 -5.59 0.94 -8.43
CA TYR A 209 -4.71 0.73 -9.59
C TYR A 209 -4.84 -0.71 -10.12
N GLN A 210 -6.00 -0.93 -10.73
CA GLN A 210 -6.57 -2.25 -11.03
C GLN A 210 -6.18 -2.81 -12.38
N SER A 211 -4.95 -2.59 -12.79
CA SER A 211 -4.49 -3.24 -13.99
C SER A 211 -2.98 -3.34 -14.02
N PRO A 212 -2.42 -4.43 -14.56
CA PRO A 212 -1.03 -4.47 -15.03
C PRO A 212 -0.64 -3.24 -15.89
N HIS A 213 -1.62 -2.58 -16.52
CA HIS A 213 -1.43 -1.37 -17.33
C HIS A 213 -1.21 -0.07 -16.53
N ILE A 214 -1.60 -0.03 -15.26
CA ILE A 214 -1.61 1.20 -14.45
C ILE A 214 -0.92 0.99 -13.09
N SER A 215 -0.78 -0.26 -12.62
CA SER A 215 0.03 -0.57 -11.44
C SER A 215 1.45 -0.07 -11.65
N CYS A 216 1.86 0.87 -10.81
CA CYS A 216 3.24 1.31 -10.73
C CYS A 216 3.84 0.62 -9.50
N PRO A 217 4.57 -0.50 -9.66
CA PRO A 217 5.24 -1.19 -8.56
C PRO A 217 6.09 -0.24 -7.71
N GLU A 218 6.62 0.82 -8.32
CA GLU A 218 7.36 1.89 -7.67
C GLU A 218 6.49 2.74 -6.76
N VAL A 219 5.23 3.01 -7.14
CA VAL A 219 4.22 3.63 -6.28
C VAL A 219 3.90 2.73 -5.09
N THR A 220 3.67 1.45 -5.33
CA THR A 220 3.43 0.44 -4.28
C THR A 220 4.61 0.35 -3.31
N TYR A 221 5.83 0.32 -3.86
CA TYR A 221 7.06 0.27 -3.10
C TYR A 221 7.24 1.51 -2.23
N ILE A 222 6.98 2.70 -2.78
CA ILE A 222 7.07 3.95 -2.05
C ILE A 222 5.97 4.08 -1.00
N ALA A 223 4.74 3.70 -1.31
CA ALA A 223 3.60 3.81 -0.41
C ALA A 223 3.73 2.87 0.79
N LEU A 224 4.19 1.63 0.60
CA LEU A 224 4.06 0.57 1.61
C LEU A 224 5.37 -0.05 2.12
N THR A 225 6.45 -0.09 1.32
CA THR A 225 7.68 -0.85 1.70
C THR A 225 8.93 -0.02 1.98
N LYS A 226 9.06 1.21 1.44
CA LYS A 226 10.06 2.20 1.89
C LYS A 226 9.82 2.89 3.27
N PRO A 227 8.64 2.86 3.93
CA PRO A 227 8.44 3.62 5.17
C PRO A 227 9.23 3.13 6.39
N SER A 228 9.34 4.00 7.40
CA SER A 228 9.82 3.64 8.74
C SER A 228 8.88 2.65 9.43
N ILE A 229 9.39 1.86 10.38
CA ILE A 229 8.61 0.90 11.20
C ILE A 229 7.31 1.53 11.75
N HIS A 230 7.37 2.77 12.26
CA HIS A 230 6.20 3.46 12.82
C HIS A 230 5.07 3.76 11.81
N PHE A 231 5.38 3.93 10.53
CA PHE A 231 4.38 4.08 9.48
C PHE A 231 3.76 2.73 9.14
N ARG A 232 4.60 1.69 9.08
CA ARG A 232 4.18 0.31 8.83
C ARG A 232 3.24 -0.19 9.92
N ASP A 233 3.57 0.04 11.19
CA ASP A 233 2.73 -0.35 12.33
C ASP A 233 1.39 0.38 12.34
N GLY A 234 1.36 1.65 11.93
CA GLY A 234 0.13 2.45 11.80
C GLY A 234 -0.80 1.92 10.71
N HIS A 235 -0.23 1.62 9.54
CA HIS A 235 -0.94 0.99 8.44
C HIS A 235 -1.44 -0.41 8.80
N ILE A 236 -0.59 -1.23 9.43
CA ILE A 236 -0.95 -2.55 9.96
C ILE A 236 -2.10 -2.42 10.94
N ASN A 237 -2.02 -1.51 11.90
CA ASN A 237 -3.05 -1.33 12.93
C ASN A 237 -4.37 -0.81 12.34
N ALA A 238 -4.34 0.05 11.32
CA ALA A 238 -5.54 0.51 10.63
C ALA A 238 -6.19 -0.62 9.82
N ALA A 239 -5.40 -1.35 9.02
CA ALA A 239 -5.81 -2.56 8.33
C ALA A 239 -6.42 -3.59 9.31
N TYR A 240 -5.70 -3.86 10.39
CA TYR A 240 -6.09 -4.78 11.46
C TYR A 240 -7.39 -4.35 12.15
N LYS A 241 -7.52 -3.09 12.58
CA LYS A 241 -8.70 -2.56 13.29
C LYS A 241 -9.93 -2.42 12.41
N THR A 242 -9.76 -1.99 11.16
CA THR A 242 -10.89 -1.86 10.25
C THR A 242 -11.43 -3.25 9.91
N TRP A 243 -10.57 -4.26 9.71
CA TRP A 243 -10.99 -5.54 9.16
C TRP A 243 -11.25 -6.65 10.20
N LEU A 244 -10.45 -6.76 11.26
CA LEU A 244 -10.66 -7.80 12.28
C LEU A 244 -11.69 -7.43 13.34
N PHE A 245 -11.80 -6.13 13.66
CA PHE A 245 -12.75 -5.67 14.68
C PHE A 245 -14.12 -5.25 14.14
N ASN A 246 -14.20 -4.62 12.95
CA ASN A 246 -15.50 -4.21 12.40
C ASN A 246 -16.11 -5.25 11.45
N GLU A 247 -15.31 -5.99 10.70
CA GLU A 247 -15.78 -6.81 9.56
C GLU A 247 -15.72 -8.33 9.76
N SER A 248 -15.09 -8.84 10.81
CA SER A 248 -15.34 -10.22 11.28
C SER A 248 -16.84 -10.46 11.58
N LYS A 249 -17.64 -9.40 11.66
CA LYS A 249 -19.10 -9.45 11.74
C LYS A 249 -19.80 -9.70 10.39
N ASN A 250 -19.20 -9.34 9.24
CA ASN A 250 -19.81 -9.48 7.92
C ASN A 250 -18.91 -10.23 6.92
N ALA A 251 -18.99 -11.56 6.93
CA ALA A 251 -18.18 -12.40 6.04
C ALA A 251 -18.54 -12.29 4.54
N SER A 252 -19.63 -11.61 4.16
CA SER A 252 -20.02 -11.43 2.76
C SER A 252 -19.40 -10.19 2.12
N ASP A 253 -18.66 -9.36 2.87
CA ASP A 253 -18.03 -8.14 2.34
C ASP A 253 -16.71 -8.43 1.61
N PHE A 254 -16.82 -9.03 0.42
CA PHE A 254 -15.67 -9.50 -0.34
C PHE A 254 -14.80 -8.36 -0.90
N GLU A 255 -15.39 -7.19 -1.21
CA GLU A 255 -14.64 -5.98 -1.56
C GLU A 255 -13.61 -5.69 -0.48
N ILE A 256 -14.05 -5.62 0.78
CA ILE A 256 -13.13 -5.27 1.83
C ILE A 256 -12.15 -6.40 2.10
N ILE A 257 -12.59 -7.67 2.16
CA ILE A 257 -11.70 -8.83 2.36
C ILE A 257 -10.55 -8.86 1.32
N LEU A 258 -10.86 -8.61 0.04
CA LEU A 258 -9.85 -8.55 -1.03
C LEU A 258 -8.90 -7.36 -0.87
N LYS A 259 -9.43 -6.19 -0.51
CA LYS A 259 -8.60 -5.04 -0.13
C LYS A 259 -7.67 -5.41 1.03
N CYS A 260 -8.18 -6.10 2.05
CA CYS A 260 -7.36 -6.52 3.19
C CYS A 260 -6.12 -7.25 2.77
N MET A 261 -6.41 -8.20 1.90
CA MET A 261 -5.49 -9.13 1.34
C MET A 261 -4.28 -8.45 0.68
N TYR A 262 -4.53 -7.49 -0.21
CA TYR A 262 -3.47 -6.78 -0.92
C TYR A 262 -2.58 -5.96 0.01
N VAL A 263 -3.11 -5.37 1.08
CA VAL A 263 -2.28 -4.64 2.04
C VAL A 263 -1.43 -5.58 2.87
N ILE A 264 -2.01 -6.63 3.43
CA ILE A 264 -1.29 -7.62 4.23
C ILE A 264 -0.14 -8.23 3.41
N GLN A 265 -0.41 -8.53 2.15
CA GLN A 265 0.57 -8.99 1.18
C GLN A 265 1.74 -8.01 1.01
N GLN A 266 1.47 -6.73 0.74
CA GLN A 266 2.52 -5.74 0.50
C GLN A 266 3.37 -5.45 1.75
N LEU A 267 2.77 -5.57 2.93
CA LEU A 267 3.47 -5.40 4.20
C LEU A 267 4.50 -6.50 4.47
N LYS A 268 4.37 -7.68 3.87
CA LYS A 268 5.27 -8.84 4.07
C LYS A 268 5.44 -9.18 5.56
N ASP A 269 4.36 -9.11 6.33
CA ASP A 269 4.38 -9.33 7.76
C ASP A 269 3.76 -10.67 8.14
N LYS A 270 4.59 -11.61 8.61
CA LYS A 270 4.12 -12.93 9.01
C LYS A 270 3.13 -12.85 10.17
N THR A 271 3.36 -11.98 11.15
CA THR A 271 2.52 -11.84 12.34
C THR A 271 1.11 -11.44 11.94
N VAL A 272 1.00 -10.47 11.03
CA VAL A 272 -0.29 -9.98 10.51
C VAL A 272 -1.01 -11.06 9.69
N ILE A 273 -0.28 -11.82 8.86
CA ILE A 273 -0.85 -12.95 8.11
C ILE A 273 -1.39 -14.04 9.07
N ASP A 274 -0.59 -14.41 10.08
CA ASP A 274 -0.96 -15.43 11.06
C ASP A 274 -2.20 -15.00 11.87
N GLU A 275 -2.30 -13.72 12.19
CA GLU A 275 -3.43 -13.14 12.91
C GLU A 275 -4.70 -13.06 12.05
N PHE A 276 -4.59 -12.58 10.80
CA PHE A 276 -5.68 -12.63 9.84
C PHE A 276 -6.20 -14.05 9.62
N ASN A 277 -5.28 -15.02 9.51
CA ASN A 277 -5.64 -16.43 9.38
C ASN A 277 -6.34 -16.98 10.62
N ARG A 278 -5.93 -16.58 11.83
CA ARG A 278 -6.57 -16.97 13.09
C ARG A 278 -8.02 -16.50 13.13
N GLU A 279 -8.26 -15.26 12.73
CA GLU A 279 -9.59 -14.66 12.73
C GLU A 279 -10.51 -15.27 11.68
N MET A 280 -10.02 -15.46 10.45
CA MET A 280 -10.77 -16.18 9.40
C MET A 280 -10.97 -17.67 9.72
N SER A 281 -10.25 -18.21 10.70
CA SER A 281 -10.43 -19.60 11.15
C SER A 281 -11.46 -19.75 12.29
N LYS A 282 -12.07 -18.66 12.77
CA LYS A 282 -13.12 -18.72 13.79
C LYS A 282 -14.38 -19.35 13.22
N THR A 283 -14.76 -20.49 13.78
CA THR A 283 -15.98 -21.20 13.40
C THR A 283 -17.20 -20.59 14.08
N LYS A 284 -18.32 -20.57 13.35
CA LYS A 284 -19.64 -20.20 13.86
C LYS A 284 -20.53 -21.44 13.93
N LEU A 285 -21.21 -21.64 15.07
CA LEU A 285 -22.22 -22.68 15.19
C LEU A 285 -23.53 -22.20 14.52
N LEU A 286 -24.12 -23.06 13.71
CA LEU A 286 -25.40 -22.88 13.04
C LEU A 286 -26.51 -23.49 13.91
N SER A 287 -27.66 -22.83 13.97
CA SER A 287 -28.83 -23.37 14.66
C SER A 287 -29.49 -24.49 13.86
N HIS A 288 -29.50 -24.38 12.54
CA HIS A 288 -30.03 -25.37 11.60
C HIS A 288 -29.08 -25.55 10.40
N PRO A 289 -29.04 -26.69 9.67
CA PRO A 289 -28.06 -26.87 8.60
C PRO A 289 -28.25 -25.84 7.50
N ASN A 290 -29.50 -25.44 7.22
CA ASN A 290 -29.85 -24.51 6.16
C ASN A 290 -29.52 -23.04 6.48
N ASP A 291 -29.03 -22.72 7.68
CA ASP A 291 -28.75 -21.35 8.12
C ASP A 291 -27.36 -20.84 7.67
N LEU A 292 -26.76 -21.47 6.66
CA LEU A 292 -25.45 -21.07 6.17
C LEU A 292 -25.54 -19.69 5.51
N ALA A 293 -25.00 -18.68 6.20
CA ALA A 293 -24.93 -17.32 5.68
C ALA A 293 -23.95 -17.20 4.50
N VAL A 294 -24.24 -16.29 3.58
CA VAL A 294 -23.34 -15.91 2.50
C VAL A 294 -22.00 -15.43 3.07
N GLY A 295 -20.90 -15.86 2.46
CA GLY A 295 -19.54 -15.64 2.96
C GLY A 295 -19.02 -16.74 3.87
N PHE A 296 -19.83 -17.77 4.17
CA PHE A 296 -19.42 -18.96 4.92
C PHE A 296 -19.50 -20.25 4.09
N GLU A 297 -18.73 -21.24 4.50
CA GLU A 297 -18.79 -22.62 4.04
C GLU A 297 -18.92 -23.59 5.22
N TYR A 298 -19.48 -24.79 5.00
CA TYR A 298 -19.55 -25.80 6.05
C TYR A 298 -18.16 -26.28 6.44
N TYR A 299 -17.92 -26.34 7.75
CA TYR A 299 -16.68 -26.83 8.33
C TYR A 299 -16.96 -28.08 9.16
N CYS A 300 -16.11 -29.10 9.00
CA CYS A 300 -16.05 -30.35 9.80
C CYS A 300 -17.36 -30.70 10.57
N GLY A 301 -18.20 -31.55 9.98
CA GLY A 301 -19.36 -32.25 10.57
C GLY A 301 -20.03 -31.69 11.84
N ASN A 302 -21.36 -31.46 11.75
CA ASN A 302 -22.26 -30.87 12.75
C ASN A 302 -22.27 -29.33 12.76
N TYR A 303 -23.14 -28.75 11.92
CA TYR A 303 -23.65 -27.38 12.09
C TYR A 303 -22.57 -26.32 12.30
N GLN A 304 -21.37 -26.50 11.76
CA GLN A 304 -20.29 -25.53 11.87
C GLN A 304 -20.09 -24.86 10.51
N ALA A 305 -19.97 -23.54 10.56
CA ALA A 305 -19.67 -22.69 9.43
C ALA A 305 -18.34 -21.99 9.66
N ILE A 306 -17.59 -21.78 8.59
CA ILE A 306 -16.32 -21.04 8.62
C ILE A 306 -16.28 -20.00 7.51
N PRO A 307 -15.68 -18.82 7.74
CA PRO A 307 -15.55 -17.80 6.71
C PRO A 307 -14.80 -18.32 5.48
N VAL A 308 -15.34 -18.06 4.29
CA VAL A 308 -14.67 -18.38 3.01
C VAL A 308 -13.37 -17.58 2.84
N GLY A 309 -13.28 -16.41 3.47
CA GLY A 309 -12.05 -15.63 3.61
C GLY A 309 -10.87 -16.43 4.17
N ARG A 310 -11.09 -17.57 4.84
CA ARG A 310 -10.04 -18.50 5.25
C ARG A 310 -9.24 -19.06 4.07
N SER A 311 -9.90 -19.37 2.95
CA SER A 311 -9.20 -19.82 1.75
C SER A 311 -8.22 -18.73 1.28
N LEU A 312 -8.61 -17.47 1.43
CA LEU A 312 -7.78 -16.33 1.10
C LEU A 312 -6.60 -16.15 2.07
N SER A 313 -6.81 -16.28 3.38
CA SER A 313 -5.72 -16.22 4.36
C SER A 313 -4.71 -17.36 4.17
N GLN A 314 -5.20 -18.57 3.87
CA GLN A 314 -4.37 -19.74 3.61
C GLN A 314 -3.49 -19.56 2.38
N PHE A 315 -3.99 -18.90 1.33
CA PHE A 315 -3.19 -18.56 0.15
C PHE A 315 -1.87 -17.85 0.54
N PHE A 316 -1.94 -16.81 1.38
CA PHE A 316 -0.72 -16.09 1.82
C PHE A 316 0.17 -16.94 2.71
N LEU A 317 -0.43 -17.62 3.68
CA LEU A 317 0.33 -18.47 4.59
C LEU A 317 1.14 -19.52 3.82
N PHE A 318 0.52 -20.11 2.79
CA PHE A 318 1.17 -21.06 1.90
C PHE A 318 2.23 -20.41 1.02
N LEU A 319 1.99 -19.23 0.44
CA LEU A 319 3.04 -18.50 -0.30
C LEU A 319 4.23 -18.16 0.59
N TYR A 320 4.00 -17.65 1.79
CA TYR A 320 5.05 -17.28 2.76
C TYR A 320 5.87 -18.50 3.21
N THR A 321 5.23 -19.67 3.30
CA THR A 321 5.88 -20.94 3.65
C THR A 321 6.42 -21.70 2.43
N ASN A 322 6.45 -21.09 1.24
CA ASN A 322 6.89 -21.67 -0.03
C ASN A 322 6.10 -22.92 -0.48
N LYS A 323 4.85 -23.05 -0.05
CA LYS A 323 3.91 -24.11 -0.44
C LYS A 323 3.00 -23.64 -1.57
N VAL A 324 3.57 -23.47 -2.76
CA VAL A 324 2.87 -22.78 -3.86
C VAL A 324 1.65 -23.53 -4.40
N ILE A 325 1.72 -24.86 -4.54
CA ILE A 325 0.55 -25.65 -5.00
C ILE A 325 -0.63 -25.53 -4.03
N PRO A 326 -0.46 -25.72 -2.70
CA PRO A 326 -1.51 -25.41 -1.72
C PRO A 326 -2.04 -23.99 -1.82
N ALA A 327 -1.17 -23.00 -2.04
CA ALA A 327 -1.59 -21.61 -2.26
C ALA A 327 -2.54 -21.51 -3.47
N ILE A 328 -2.15 -22.04 -4.63
CA ILE A 328 -2.98 -22.04 -5.85
C ILE A 328 -4.35 -22.70 -5.59
N ILE A 329 -4.39 -23.80 -4.84
CA ILE A 329 -5.65 -24.47 -4.49
C ILE A 329 -6.53 -23.54 -3.65
N SER A 330 -5.96 -22.92 -2.61
CA SER A 330 -6.65 -21.99 -1.72
C SER A 330 -7.21 -20.77 -2.46
N SER A 331 -6.43 -20.12 -3.33
CA SER A 331 -6.94 -18.97 -4.10
C SER A 331 -8.04 -19.37 -5.08
N ARG A 332 -7.91 -20.53 -5.74
CA ARG A 332 -8.94 -21.04 -6.65
C ARG A 332 -10.27 -21.32 -5.93
N THR A 333 -10.22 -21.89 -4.72
CA THR A 333 -11.42 -22.11 -3.90
C THR A 333 -12.15 -20.80 -3.61
N PHE A 334 -11.39 -19.77 -3.19
CA PHE A 334 -11.95 -18.45 -2.93
C PHE A 334 -12.57 -17.82 -4.20
N ILE A 335 -11.83 -17.80 -5.32
CA ILE A 335 -12.31 -17.24 -6.60
C ILE A 335 -13.59 -17.94 -7.05
N ASN A 336 -13.65 -19.28 -6.96
CA ASN A 336 -14.83 -20.04 -7.36
C ASN A 336 -16.05 -19.68 -6.52
N TYR A 337 -15.88 -19.49 -5.21
CA TYR A 337 -16.97 -19.05 -4.35
C TYR A 337 -17.42 -17.63 -4.70
N ALA A 338 -16.47 -16.72 -4.92
CA ALA A 338 -16.75 -15.33 -5.26
C ALA A 338 -17.58 -15.22 -6.55
N ILE A 339 -17.17 -15.92 -7.61
CA ILE A 339 -17.89 -15.90 -8.90
C ILE A 339 -19.30 -16.49 -8.75
N LYS A 340 -19.46 -17.59 -7.99
CA LYS A 340 -20.78 -18.23 -7.79
C LYS A 340 -21.77 -17.35 -7.02
N ASN A 341 -21.27 -16.52 -6.10
CA ASN A 341 -22.10 -15.72 -5.20
C ASN A 341 -21.99 -14.21 -5.48
N ILE A 342 -21.58 -13.83 -6.70
CA ILE A 342 -21.21 -12.45 -7.05
C ILE A 342 -22.29 -11.40 -6.76
N GLU A 343 -23.57 -11.79 -6.81
CA GLU A 343 -24.71 -10.91 -6.55
C GLU A 343 -25.03 -10.76 -5.05
N GLN A 344 -24.55 -11.69 -4.21
CA GLN A 344 -24.87 -11.77 -2.78
C GLN A 344 -23.71 -11.33 -1.89
N ILE A 345 -22.50 -11.32 -2.44
CA ILE A 345 -21.31 -10.77 -1.80
C ILE A 345 -21.09 -9.33 -2.29
N ASN A 346 -20.42 -8.51 -1.50
CA ASN A 346 -20.11 -7.13 -1.87
C ASN A 346 -19.00 -7.08 -2.94
N LEU A 347 -19.30 -7.47 -4.19
CA LEU A 347 -18.39 -7.43 -5.36
C LEU A 347 -19.09 -6.76 -6.55
N THR A 348 -19.70 -5.60 -6.30
CA THR A 348 -20.52 -4.89 -7.31
C THR A 348 -19.83 -3.67 -7.89
N SER A 349 -18.82 -3.11 -7.22
CA SER A 349 -18.06 -1.99 -7.74
C SER A 349 -17.06 -2.48 -8.81
N SER A 350 -16.77 -1.63 -9.81
CA SER A 350 -15.66 -1.91 -10.75
C SER A 350 -14.37 -2.17 -9.97
N ASP A 351 -14.20 -1.44 -8.87
CA ASP A 351 -13.06 -1.59 -8.00
C ASP A 351 -13.00 -2.99 -7.37
N ALA A 352 -14.01 -3.42 -6.64
CA ALA A 352 -14.00 -4.74 -6.02
C ALA A 352 -13.74 -5.87 -7.03
N LEU A 353 -14.33 -5.77 -8.24
CA LEU A 353 -14.10 -6.73 -9.31
C LEU A 353 -12.66 -6.69 -9.82
N GLY A 354 -12.05 -5.52 -9.97
CA GLY A 354 -10.66 -5.39 -10.36
C GLY A 354 -9.69 -6.08 -9.41
N ASP A 355 -9.98 -6.05 -8.10
CA ASP A 355 -9.20 -6.73 -7.06
C ASP A 355 -9.32 -8.26 -7.18
N LEU A 356 -10.51 -8.78 -7.51
CA LEU A 356 -10.72 -10.20 -7.81
C LEU A 356 -9.97 -10.62 -9.08
N ILE A 357 -10.00 -9.82 -10.14
CA ILE A 357 -9.26 -10.11 -11.38
C ILE A 357 -7.76 -10.16 -11.13
N SER A 358 -7.22 -9.23 -10.33
CA SER A 358 -5.81 -9.24 -9.96
C SER A 358 -5.41 -10.55 -9.24
N LEU A 359 -6.31 -11.11 -8.40
CA LEU A 359 -6.08 -12.40 -7.75
C LEU A 359 -6.14 -13.57 -8.75
N MET A 360 -7.05 -13.51 -9.73
CA MET A 360 -7.12 -14.49 -10.82
C MET A 360 -5.84 -14.45 -11.68
N GLU A 361 -5.43 -13.27 -12.12
CA GLU A 361 -4.20 -13.06 -12.90
C GLU A 361 -2.96 -13.58 -12.16
N PHE A 362 -2.85 -13.27 -10.86
CA PHE A 362 -1.74 -13.76 -10.07
C PHE A 362 -1.78 -15.28 -9.87
N THR A 363 -2.95 -15.84 -9.57
CA THR A 363 -3.14 -17.29 -9.43
C THR A 363 -2.74 -18.02 -10.72
N THR A 364 -3.17 -17.53 -11.88
CA THR A 364 -2.80 -18.10 -13.19
C THR A 364 -1.30 -17.96 -13.46
N SER A 365 -0.70 -16.81 -13.12
CA SER A 365 0.74 -16.60 -13.25
C SER A 365 1.55 -17.58 -12.38
N LEU A 366 1.10 -17.85 -11.15
CA LEU A 366 1.70 -18.86 -10.28
C LEU A 366 1.61 -20.26 -10.91
N ILE A 367 0.47 -20.63 -11.51
CA ILE A 367 0.31 -21.91 -12.21
C ILE A 367 1.35 -22.05 -13.33
N PHE A 368 1.59 -21.00 -14.14
CA PHE A 368 2.63 -21.02 -15.16
C PHE A 368 4.02 -21.24 -14.55
N ALA A 369 4.34 -20.54 -13.45
CA ALA A 369 5.63 -20.62 -12.79
C ALA A 369 5.91 -22.02 -12.19
N VAL A 370 4.91 -22.68 -11.59
CA VAL A 370 5.04 -24.04 -11.04
C VAL A 370 4.79 -25.16 -12.07
N GLY A 371 4.84 -24.81 -13.36
CA GLY A 371 4.74 -25.74 -14.48
C GLY A 371 5.89 -26.76 -14.53
N GLN A 372 6.06 -27.42 -15.68
CA GLN A 372 7.09 -28.46 -15.82
C GLN A 372 8.53 -27.91 -15.76
N VAL A 373 9.48 -28.81 -15.48
CA VAL A 373 10.93 -28.62 -15.19
C VAL A 373 11.69 -27.58 -16.05
N HIS A 374 11.17 -27.19 -17.23
CA HIS A 374 11.70 -26.12 -18.08
C HIS A 374 10.67 -24.97 -18.19
N CYS A 375 10.71 -24.05 -17.23
CA CYS A 375 9.76 -22.94 -17.15
C CYS A 375 10.20 -21.74 -17.99
N ASP A 376 10.06 -21.85 -19.31
CA ASP A 376 9.88 -20.64 -20.12
C ASP A 376 8.45 -20.15 -19.89
N ILE A 377 8.33 -18.92 -19.39
CA ILE A 377 7.04 -18.22 -19.25
C ILE A 377 7.08 -16.87 -19.98
N CYS A 378 5.95 -16.46 -20.54
CA CYS A 378 5.80 -15.15 -21.16
C CYS A 378 4.67 -14.40 -20.45
N LEU A 379 5.02 -13.36 -19.71
CA LEU A 379 4.10 -12.60 -18.87
C LEU A 379 4.26 -11.10 -19.11
N PRO A 380 3.22 -10.29 -18.84
CA PRO A 380 3.39 -8.85 -18.70
C PRO A 380 4.46 -8.51 -17.66
N ARG A 381 5.28 -7.49 -17.91
CA ARG A 381 6.35 -7.02 -17.01
C ARG A 381 5.78 -6.66 -15.65
N SER A 382 4.64 -5.98 -15.63
CA SER A 382 3.89 -5.64 -14.42
C SER A 382 3.63 -6.85 -13.52
N PHE A 383 3.17 -7.99 -14.07
CA PHE A 383 2.95 -9.22 -13.28
C PHE A 383 4.24 -9.72 -12.62
N LEU A 384 5.36 -9.66 -13.33
CA LEU A 384 6.65 -10.07 -12.79
C LEU A 384 7.09 -9.15 -11.63
N THR A 385 6.89 -7.85 -11.75
CA THR A 385 7.23 -6.86 -10.71
C THR A 385 6.26 -6.86 -9.53
N ASP A 386 4.96 -6.82 -9.82
CA ASP A 386 3.89 -6.63 -8.83
C ASP A 386 3.56 -7.90 -8.07
N TYR A 387 3.79 -9.06 -8.69
CA TYR A 387 3.45 -10.34 -8.09
C TYR A 387 4.68 -11.15 -7.67
N PHE A 388 5.72 -11.27 -8.50
CA PHE A 388 6.83 -12.16 -8.14
C PHE A 388 7.88 -11.48 -7.26
N ASP A 389 8.29 -10.23 -7.56
CA ASP A 389 9.20 -9.50 -6.67
C ASP A 389 8.51 -9.08 -5.36
N ALA A 390 7.25 -8.66 -5.45
CA ALA A 390 6.48 -8.26 -4.28
C ALA A 390 6.10 -9.42 -3.35
N PHE A 391 5.82 -10.63 -3.82
CA PHE A 391 5.38 -11.71 -2.90
C PHE A 391 6.52 -12.54 -2.32
N THR A 392 7.79 -12.26 -2.65
CA THR A 392 8.91 -13.17 -2.36
C THR A 392 8.61 -14.61 -2.80
N ALA A 393 7.72 -14.75 -3.78
CA ALA A 393 7.26 -16.04 -4.21
C ALA A 393 8.48 -16.71 -4.86
N LYS A 394 8.89 -17.86 -4.31
CA LYS A 394 9.93 -18.70 -4.90
C LYS A 394 9.50 -19.56 -6.11
N PRO A 395 8.25 -19.58 -6.64
CA PRO A 395 7.88 -20.56 -7.65
C PRO A 395 8.59 -20.40 -8.98
N LEU A 396 9.28 -19.27 -9.18
CA LEU A 396 10.08 -19.08 -10.37
C LEU A 396 11.32 -19.96 -10.39
N ILE A 397 11.79 -20.52 -9.28
CA ILE A 397 12.80 -21.58 -9.38
C ILE A 397 12.07 -22.93 -9.37
N PRO A 398 12.05 -23.67 -10.49
CA PRO A 398 11.67 -25.08 -10.49
C PRO A 398 12.41 -25.83 -9.39
N ASP A 399 11.65 -26.22 -8.36
CA ASP A 399 12.10 -27.09 -7.27
C ASP A 399 11.34 -28.42 -7.35
N ARG A 400 11.53 -29.33 -6.38
CA ARG A 400 10.87 -30.64 -6.29
C ARG A 400 9.32 -30.60 -6.23
N TYR A 401 8.72 -29.41 -6.17
CA TYR A 401 7.29 -29.18 -5.97
C TYR A 401 6.58 -28.61 -7.23
N THR A 402 6.94 -29.10 -8.42
CA THR A 402 6.24 -28.78 -9.68
C THR A 402 4.98 -29.61 -9.86
N TYR A 403 3.99 -29.08 -10.61
CA TYR A 403 2.84 -29.88 -11.01
C TYR A 403 3.23 -31.07 -11.90
N SER A 404 2.51 -32.19 -11.76
CA SER A 404 2.44 -33.17 -12.83
C SER A 404 1.72 -32.57 -14.04
N ARG A 405 2.01 -33.01 -15.27
CA ARG A 405 1.38 -32.47 -16.49
C ARG A 405 -0.15 -32.46 -16.40
N LYS A 406 -0.73 -33.55 -15.89
CA LYS A 406 -2.18 -33.70 -15.70
C LYS A 406 -2.73 -32.66 -14.73
N ASN A 407 -2.08 -32.47 -13.57
CA ASN A 407 -2.54 -31.52 -12.56
C ASN A 407 -2.35 -30.07 -13.01
N TYR A 408 -1.27 -29.79 -13.75
CA TYR A 408 -1.04 -28.49 -14.38
C TYR A 408 -2.16 -28.16 -15.38
N LEU A 409 -2.45 -29.06 -16.33
CA LEU A 409 -3.52 -28.85 -17.31
C LEU A 409 -4.89 -28.68 -16.63
N PHE A 410 -5.17 -29.45 -15.58
CA PHE A 410 -6.39 -29.28 -14.79
C PHE A 410 -6.46 -27.91 -14.10
N ALA A 411 -5.34 -27.39 -13.58
CA ALA A 411 -5.29 -26.07 -12.98
C ALA A 411 -5.53 -24.96 -14.02
N ILE A 412 -4.91 -25.06 -15.20
CA ILE A 412 -5.14 -24.13 -16.32
C ILE A 412 -6.60 -24.15 -16.79
N ASN A 413 -7.17 -25.34 -16.99
CA ASN A 413 -8.57 -25.48 -17.40
C ASN A 413 -9.50 -24.79 -16.42
N ASN A 414 -9.24 -24.92 -15.11
CA ASN A 414 -10.04 -24.24 -14.11
C ASN A 414 -9.91 -22.71 -14.16
N SER A 415 -8.72 -22.17 -14.46
CA SER A 415 -8.57 -20.73 -14.72
C SER A 415 -9.40 -20.28 -15.92
N ILE A 416 -9.43 -21.07 -17.01
CA ILE A 416 -10.29 -20.80 -18.18
C ILE A 416 -11.77 -20.82 -17.76
N ASP A 417 -12.19 -21.83 -17.00
CA ASP A 417 -13.56 -21.95 -16.51
C ASP A 417 -13.98 -20.76 -15.64
N GLN A 418 -13.10 -20.31 -14.73
CA GLN A 418 -13.32 -19.13 -13.89
C GLN A 418 -13.49 -17.86 -14.74
N VAL A 419 -12.60 -17.65 -15.70
CA VAL A 419 -12.67 -16.50 -16.61
C VAL A 419 -13.96 -16.53 -17.44
N ARG A 420 -14.31 -17.69 -18.02
CA ARG A 420 -15.55 -17.87 -18.78
C ARG A 420 -16.78 -17.52 -17.95
N ASN A 421 -16.90 -18.11 -16.77
CA ASN A 421 -18.06 -17.90 -15.91
C ASN A 421 -18.21 -16.43 -15.52
N LEU A 422 -17.10 -15.73 -15.23
CA LEU A 422 -17.13 -14.32 -14.90
C LEU A 422 -17.44 -13.43 -16.11
N LEU A 423 -16.89 -13.75 -17.30
CA LEU A 423 -17.24 -13.05 -18.53
C LEU A 423 -18.74 -13.13 -18.83
N ASP A 424 -19.34 -14.32 -18.71
CA ASP A 424 -20.77 -14.54 -18.94
C ASP A 424 -21.65 -13.63 -18.04
N LEU A 425 -21.23 -13.42 -16.79
CA LEU A 425 -21.90 -12.51 -15.85
C LEU A 425 -21.73 -11.03 -16.24
N LEU A 426 -20.56 -10.64 -16.73
CA LEU A 426 -20.20 -9.24 -16.96
C LEU A 426 -20.63 -8.68 -18.32
N PHE A 427 -20.76 -9.52 -19.36
CA PHE A 427 -21.10 -9.04 -20.71
C PHE A 427 -22.44 -8.32 -20.79
N SER A 428 -23.42 -8.71 -19.97
CA SER A 428 -24.69 -8.00 -19.83
C SER A 428 -24.53 -6.54 -19.37
N LYS A 429 -23.43 -6.24 -18.67
CA LYS A 429 -23.08 -4.94 -18.08
C LYS A 429 -21.80 -4.36 -18.71
N GLN A 430 -21.53 -4.67 -19.99
CA GLN A 430 -20.28 -4.32 -20.69
C GLN A 430 -19.88 -2.83 -20.58
N LYS A 431 -20.85 -1.91 -20.62
CA LYS A 431 -20.57 -0.46 -20.53
C LYS A 431 -19.94 -0.06 -19.20
N ILE A 432 -20.28 -0.77 -18.12
CA ILE A 432 -19.79 -0.49 -16.76
C ILE A 432 -18.43 -1.16 -16.57
N TYR A 433 -18.28 -2.41 -17.01
CA TYR A 433 -17.12 -3.25 -16.71
C TYR A 433 -16.15 -3.43 -17.88
N LEU A 434 -16.04 -2.42 -18.75
CA LEU A 434 -15.27 -2.53 -19.98
C LEU A 434 -13.81 -2.96 -19.73
N THR A 435 -13.15 -2.31 -18.77
CA THR A 435 -11.75 -2.59 -18.41
C THR A 435 -11.58 -3.98 -17.83
N ILE A 436 -12.52 -4.41 -16.97
CA ILE A 436 -12.53 -5.74 -16.34
C ILE A 436 -12.68 -6.84 -17.40
N ILE A 437 -13.62 -6.67 -18.34
CA ILE A 437 -13.84 -7.63 -19.43
C ILE A 437 -12.59 -7.73 -20.32
N LEU A 438 -11.97 -6.59 -20.63
CA LEU A 438 -10.75 -6.57 -21.44
C LEU A 438 -9.58 -7.28 -20.75
N ARG A 439 -9.41 -7.12 -19.43
CA ARG A 439 -8.40 -7.86 -18.64
C ARG A 439 -8.63 -9.37 -18.70
N LEU A 440 -9.88 -9.82 -18.53
CA LEU A 440 -10.24 -11.23 -18.62
C LEU A 440 -9.96 -11.84 -20.00
N ILE A 441 -10.28 -11.12 -21.08
CA ILE A 441 -9.97 -11.54 -22.45
C ILE A 441 -8.45 -11.64 -22.65
N ARG A 442 -7.69 -10.64 -22.18
CA ARG A 442 -6.22 -10.65 -22.25
C ARG A 442 -5.62 -11.80 -21.44
N LEU A 443 -6.19 -12.14 -20.29
CA LEU A 443 -5.78 -13.29 -19.49
C LEU A 443 -5.98 -14.61 -20.24
N LEU A 444 -7.07 -14.77 -21.01
CA LEU A 444 -7.24 -15.95 -21.88
C LEU A 444 -6.18 -16.01 -22.97
N VAL A 445 -5.85 -14.88 -23.61
CA VAL A 445 -4.74 -14.84 -24.60
C VAL A 445 -3.41 -15.22 -23.92
N LEU A 446 -3.14 -14.75 -22.70
CA LEU A 446 -1.94 -15.15 -21.95
C LEU A 446 -1.92 -16.64 -21.61
N ILE A 447 -3.08 -17.25 -21.30
CA ILE A 447 -3.20 -18.70 -21.09
C ILE A 447 -2.83 -19.46 -22.36
N GLY A 448 -3.42 -19.11 -23.51
CA GLY A 448 -3.11 -19.79 -24.77
C GLY A 448 -1.66 -19.57 -25.22
N LEU A 449 -1.07 -18.42 -24.90
CA LEU A 449 0.33 -18.11 -25.17
C LEU A 449 1.27 -19.02 -24.36
N ASN A 450 1.00 -19.20 -23.07
CA ASN A 450 1.83 -20.02 -22.19
C ASN A 450 1.55 -21.53 -22.32
N GLU A 451 0.33 -21.91 -22.73
CA GLU A 451 -0.12 -23.30 -22.91
C GLU A 451 -0.92 -23.48 -24.20
N SER A 452 -0.23 -23.89 -25.27
CA SER A 452 -0.80 -24.00 -26.61
C SER A 452 -1.95 -25.00 -26.74
N ASN A 453 -2.05 -25.99 -25.83
CA ASN A 453 -3.12 -26.99 -25.86
C ASN A 453 -4.53 -26.37 -25.73
N PHE A 454 -4.64 -25.18 -25.14
CA PHE A 454 -5.92 -24.49 -24.94
C PHE A 454 -6.24 -23.45 -26.01
N VAL A 455 -5.38 -23.22 -27.01
CA VAL A 455 -5.59 -22.20 -28.04
C VAL A 455 -6.92 -22.38 -28.76
N GLN A 456 -7.26 -23.61 -29.18
CA GLN A 456 -8.52 -23.87 -29.89
C GLN A 456 -9.74 -23.67 -28.99
N GLU A 457 -9.64 -24.04 -27.71
CA GLU A 457 -10.71 -23.82 -26.74
C GLU A 457 -10.96 -22.32 -26.51
N ILE A 458 -9.89 -21.52 -26.40
CA ILE A 458 -9.97 -20.06 -26.25
C ILE A 458 -10.59 -19.41 -27.49
N LEU A 459 -10.15 -19.79 -28.70
CA LEU A 459 -10.72 -19.26 -29.94
C LEU A 459 -12.21 -19.63 -30.07
N TYR A 460 -12.58 -20.84 -29.68
CA TYR A 460 -13.97 -21.27 -29.63
C TYR A 460 -14.78 -20.45 -28.63
N LEU A 461 -14.24 -20.20 -27.43
CA LEU A 461 -14.85 -19.34 -26.44
C LEU A 461 -15.06 -17.92 -26.98
N PHE A 462 -14.05 -17.31 -27.60
CA PHE A 462 -14.18 -15.98 -28.20
C PHE A 462 -15.29 -15.92 -29.25
N LYS A 463 -15.33 -16.92 -30.16
CA LYS A 463 -16.39 -17.03 -31.16
C LYS A 463 -17.78 -17.15 -30.54
N GLN A 464 -17.93 -17.97 -29.49
CA GLN A 464 -19.19 -18.11 -28.76
C GLN A 464 -19.60 -16.80 -28.10
N THR A 465 -18.67 -16.17 -27.38
CA THR A 465 -18.90 -14.90 -26.69
C THR A 465 -19.31 -13.80 -27.67
N PHE A 466 -18.64 -13.72 -28.83
CA PHE A 466 -18.96 -12.78 -29.89
C PHE A 466 -20.36 -13.00 -30.48
N SER A 467 -20.75 -14.27 -30.67
CA SER A 467 -22.04 -14.62 -31.27
C SER A 467 -23.21 -14.45 -30.31
N LYS A 468 -23.00 -14.67 -29.00
CA LYS A 468 -24.03 -14.58 -27.96
C LYS A 468 -24.31 -13.16 -27.50
N ASN A 469 -23.35 -12.25 -27.62
CA ASN A 469 -23.41 -10.92 -27.00
C ASN A 469 -23.34 -9.81 -28.04
N LYS A 470 -24.07 -8.73 -27.80
CA LYS A 470 -23.92 -7.50 -28.58
C LYS A 470 -22.71 -6.72 -28.07
N ILE A 471 -21.60 -6.78 -28.81
CA ILE A 471 -20.33 -6.14 -28.44
C ILE A 471 -20.32 -4.68 -28.91
N TYR A 472 -20.21 -3.73 -27.97
CA TYR A 472 -20.17 -2.30 -28.30
C TYR A 472 -18.75 -1.72 -28.41
N SER A 473 -17.77 -2.32 -27.74
CA SER A 473 -16.41 -1.82 -27.71
C SER A 473 -15.58 -2.37 -28.87
N THR A 474 -15.02 -1.48 -29.68
CA THR A 474 -14.08 -1.81 -30.76
C THR A 474 -12.82 -2.50 -30.23
N LYS A 475 -12.35 -2.13 -29.03
CA LYS A 475 -11.21 -2.79 -28.37
C LYS A 475 -11.52 -4.26 -28.08
N ILE A 476 -12.69 -4.57 -27.52
CA ILE A 476 -13.09 -5.95 -27.24
C ILE A 476 -13.33 -6.73 -28.54
N GLN A 477 -14.03 -6.10 -29.49
CA GLN A 477 -14.33 -6.69 -30.80
C GLN A 477 -13.06 -7.16 -31.53
N LYS A 478 -12.01 -6.33 -31.53
CA LYS A 478 -10.69 -6.65 -32.09
C LYS A 478 -10.10 -7.98 -31.57
N TYR A 479 -10.33 -8.34 -30.32
CA TYR A 479 -9.90 -9.64 -29.77
C TYR A 479 -10.88 -10.76 -30.13
N LEU A 480 -12.18 -10.54 -29.99
CA LEU A 480 -13.16 -11.62 -30.12
C LEU A 480 -13.37 -12.10 -31.57
N GLU A 481 -13.11 -11.23 -32.56
CA GLU A 481 -13.24 -11.57 -33.99
C GLU A 481 -12.01 -12.28 -34.57
N GLU A 482 -10.85 -12.15 -33.93
CA GLU A 482 -9.60 -12.68 -34.48
C GLU A 482 -9.55 -14.21 -34.33
N THR A 483 -9.30 -14.88 -35.45
CA THR A 483 -9.29 -16.35 -35.55
C THR A 483 -7.86 -16.91 -35.54
N ASN A 484 -6.87 -16.05 -35.78
CA ASN A 484 -5.47 -16.40 -35.74
C ASN A 484 -4.86 -16.05 -34.37
N PHE A 485 -4.41 -17.07 -33.63
CA PHE A 485 -3.85 -16.86 -32.30
C PHE A 485 -2.55 -16.05 -32.28
N VAL A 486 -1.70 -16.15 -33.32
CA VAL A 486 -0.48 -15.32 -33.41
C VAL A 486 -0.85 -13.84 -33.49
N ARG A 487 -1.88 -13.49 -34.28
CA ARG A 487 -2.40 -12.12 -34.34
C ARG A 487 -3.01 -11.66 -33.02
N LEU A 488 -3.68 -12.54 -32.26
CA LEU A 488 -4.14 -12.20 -30.91
C LEU A 488 -2.99 -11.80 -29.98
N VAL A 489 -1.85 -12.50 -30.07
CA VAL A 489 -0.65 -12.16 -29.30
C VAL A 489 -0.06 -10.83 -29.76
N GLU A 490 -0.03 -10.56 -31.08
CA GLU A 490 0.39 -9.25 -31.61
C GLU A 490 -0.51 -8.11 -31.13
N ILE A 491 -1.82 -8.34 -31.09
CA ILE A 491 -2.80 -7.39 -30.55
C ILE A 491 -2.51 -7.13 -29.08
N LEU A 492 -2.35 -8.18 -28.26
CA LEU A 492 -1.98 -8.06 -26.85
C LEU A 492 -0.68 -7.27 -26.66
N TYR A 493 0.35 -7.60 -27.42
CA TYR A 493 1.64 -6.94 -27.35
C TYR A 493 1.57 -5.46 -27.71
N ARG A 494 0.83 -5.11 -28.77
CA ARG A 494 0.63 -3.72 -29.19
C ARG A 494 -0.17 -2.95 -28.14
N ASP A 495 -1.26 -3.52 -27.66
CA ASP A 495 -2.11 -2.92 -26.64
C ASP A 495 -1.34 -2.64 -25.34
N LEU A 496 -0.42 -3.54 -24.93
CA LEU A 496 0.48 -3.32 -23.79
C LEU A 496 1.46 -2.15 -24.04
N ARG A 497 1.99 -2.03 -25.27
CA ARG A 497 2.97 -1.00 -25.65
C ARG A 497 2.37 0.38 -25.94
N GLU A 498 1.18 0.45 -26.54
CA GLU A 498 0.50 1.71 -26.89
C GLU A 498 0.30 2.60 -25.66
N GLU A 499 0.13 1.98 -24.49
CA GLU A 499 -0.03 2.68 -23.22
C GLU A 499 1.31 3.04 -22.55
N ARG A 500 2.49 2.65 -23.10
CA ARG A 500 3.86 2.93 -22.60
C ARG A 500 4.21 2.46 -21.17
N TYR A 501 3.29 1.83 -20.44
CA TYR A 501 3.51 1.46 -19.03
C TYR A 501 3.82 -0.03 -18.81
N ASP A 502 3.60 -0.88 -19.81
CA ASP A 502 3.84 -2.33 -19.70
C ASP A 502 4.33 -2.97 -21.01
N SER A 503 4.82 -4.21 -20.93
CA SER A 503 5.28 -5.00 -22.08
C SER A 503 5.29 -6.48 -21.76
N LEU A 504 5.12 -7.34 -22.76
CA LEU A 504 5.43 -8.76 -22.59
C LEU A 504 6.93 -8.96 -22.36
N VAL A 505 7.24 -9.89 -21.46
CA VAL A 505 8.59 -10.31 -21.12
C VAL A 505 8.63 -11.83 -21.09
N ILE A 506 9.59 -12.40 -21.79
CA ILE A 506 9.89 -13.83 -21.75
C ILE A 506 10.95 -14.08 -20.68
N VAL A 507 10.71 -15.07 -19.84
CA VAL A 507 11.58 -15.41 -18.72
C VAL A 507 12.08 -16.83 -18.90
N HIS A 508 13.39 -16.99 -19.02
CA HIS A 508 14.07 -18.28 -19.20
C HIS A 508 14.71 -18.74 -17.90
N HIS A 509 14.30 -19.90 -17.39
CA HIS A 509 14.97 -20.54 -16.26
C HIS A 509 16.08 -21.48 -16.74
N LYS A 510 17.34 -21.12 -16.44
CA LYS A 510 18.57 -21.77 -16.93
C LYS A 510 18.70 -21.71 -18.47
N ASN A 511 19.89 -22.00 -19.00
CA ASN A 511 20.12 -22.07 -20.45
C ASN A 511 19.29 -23.20 -21.07
N ILE A 512 18.10 -22.86 -21.56
CA ILE A 512 17.28 -23.70 -22.40
C ILE A 512 17.81 -23.59 -23.82
N SER A 513 18.04 -24.72 -24.48
CA SER A 513 18.62 -24.76 -25.83
C SER A 513 17.67 -24.23 -26.90
N ILE A 514 16.35 -24.31 -26.69
CA ILE A 514 15.31 -23.81 -27.62
C ILE A 514 14.09 -23.32 -26.84
N SER A 515 13.82 -22.02 -26.90
CA SER A 515 12.63 -21.40 -26.30
C SER A 515 11.37 -21.70 -27.10
N LYS A 516 10.27 -22.06 -26.42
CA LYS A 516 8.94 -22.17 -27.07
C LYS A 516 8.40 -20.83 -27.57
N PHE A 517 9.01 -19.73 -27.12
CA PHE A 517 8.67 -18.36 -27.51
C PHE A 517 9.65 -17.76 -28.52
N ALA A 518 10.55 -18.54 -29.13
CA ALA A 518 11.54 -18.04 -30.07
C ALA A 518 10.93 -17.21 -31.22
N CYS A 519 9.71 -17.57 -31.67
CA CYS A 519 9.00 -16.77 -32.65
C CYS A 519 8.67 -15.35 -32.15
N PHE A 520 8.38 -15.18 -30.86
CA PHE A 520 8.04 -13.90 -30.21
C PHE A 520 9.25 -13.04 -29.85
N GLU A 521 10.41 -13.64 -29.61
CA GLU A 521 11.67 -12.90 -29.46
C GLU A 521 11.99 -12.10 -30.74
N ASN A 522 11.74 -12.71 -31.90
CA ASN A 522 11.89 -12.05 -33.21
C ASN A 522 10.88 -10.89 -33.43
N PHE A 523 9.77 -10.86 -32.68
CA PHE A 523 8.80 -9.75 -32.67
C PHE A 523 9.18 -8.62 -31.69
N GLY A 524 10.38 -8.66 -31.11
CA GLY A 524 10.91 -7.61 -30.22
C GLY A 524 10.38 -7.69 -28.78
N VAL A 525 9.81 -8.84 -28.38
CA VAL A 525 9.50 -9.13 -26.99
C VAL A 525 10.82 -9.32 -26.24
N LYS A 526 11.00 -8.58 -25.13
CA LYS A 526 12.24 -8.69 -24.34
C LYS A 526 12.30 -10.03 -23.64
N SER A 527 13.48 -10.63 -23.58
CA SER A 527 13.72 -11.85 -22.81
C SER A 527 14.88 -11.68 -21.83
N PHE A 528 14.88 -12.46 -20.76
CA PHE A 528 16.04 -12.60 -19.88
C PHE A 528 16.14 -14.01 -19.32
N THR A 529 17.36 -14.38 -18.94
CA THR A 529 17.64 -15.67 -18.31
C THR A 529 18.03 -15.45 -16.85
N TYR A 530 17.63 -16.36 -15.97
CA TYR A 530 18.01 -16.35 -14.56
C TYR A 530 18.39 -17.74 -14.06
N ASN A 531 19.32 -17.76 -13.11
CA ASN A 531 19.81 -18.99 -12.46
C ASN A 531 19.57 -18.98 -10.95
N SER A 532 19.18 -17.85 -10.37
CA SER A 532 18.88 -17.65 -8.95
C SER A 532 17.76 -16.62 -8.78
N ILE A 533 17.22 -16.49 -7.56
CA ILE A 533 16.20 -15.47 -7.25
C ILE A 533 16.83 -14.07 -7.36
N GLU A 534 18.09 -13.93 -6.95
CA GLU A 534 18.86 -12.69 -7.02
C GLU A 534 19.07 -12.27 -8.48
N ASP A 535 19.43 -13.20 -9.36
CA ASP A 535 19.57 -12.94 -10.81
C ASP A 535 18.24 -12.56 -11.45
N PHE A 536 17.16 -13.24 -11.07
CA PHE A 536 15.81 -12.91 -11.53
C PHE A 536 15.46 -11.47 -11.17
N ARG A 537 15.65 -11.09 -9.89
CA ARG A 537 15.38 -9.72 -9.40
C ARG A 537 16.25 -8.68 -10.09
N SER A 538 17.54 -8.96 -10.27
CA SER A 538 18.47 -8.08 -10.96
C SER A 538 18.05 -7.84 -12.41
N SER A 539 17.72 -8.92 -13.14
CA SER A 539 17.28 -8.87 -14.53
C SER A 539 15.96 -8.11 -14.68
N LEU A 540 15.01 -8.36 -13.77
CA LEU A 540 13.74 -7.65 -13.73
C LEU A 540 13.92 -6.14 -13.52
N ARG A 541 14.84 -5.74 -12.63
CA ARG A 541 15.20 -4.33 -12.39
C ARG A 541 15.84 -3.68 -13.62
N ASN A 542 16.66 -4.41 -14.36
CA ASN A 542 17.27 -3.90 -15.59
C ASN A 542 16.21 -3.63 -16.65
N ILE A 543 15.24 -4.54 -16.80
CA ILE A 543 14.13 -4.36 -17.74
C ILE A 543 13.22 -3.21 -17.31
N SER A 544 12.91 -3.07 -16.01
CA SER A 544 12.09 -1.94 -15.52
C SER A 544 12.81 -0.59 -15.65
N SER A 545 14.14 -0.57 -15.54
CA SER A 545 14.93 0.65 -15.71
C SER A 545 14.93 1.20 -17.15
N SER A 546 14.73 0.34 -18.15
CA SER A 546 14.72 0.74 -19.58
C SER A 546 13.44 1.47 -20.03
N THR A 547 12.37 1.42 -19.21
CA THR A 547 11.14 2.20 -19.38
C THR A 547 11.14 3.48 -18.53
N ARG A 548 12.24 3.79 -17.83
CA ARG A 548 12.39 5.08 -17.13
C ARG A 548 12.42 6.18 -18.18
N ILE A 549 11.48 7.11 -18.07
CA ILE A 549 11.59 8.41 -18.72
C ILE A 549 12.94 9.00 -18.26
N PRO A 550 13.88 9.30 -19.18
CA PRO A 550 15.18 9.82 -18.80
C PRO A 550 15.02 11.17 -18.11
N GLY A 551 15.59 11.29 -16.91
CA GLY A 551 15.87 12.58 -16.27
C GLY A 551 14.97 13.03 -15.10
N GLN A 552 14.73 12.22 -14.06
CA GLN A 552 14.22 12.72 -12.76
C GLN A 552 14.65 11.89 -11.52
N PHE A 553 15.91 11.45 -11.45
CA PHE A 553 16.46 10.85 -10.21
C PHE A 553 17.88 11.32 -9.92
N GLU A 554 18.06 12.63 -9.78
CA GLU A 554 19.10 13.20 -8.93
C GLU A 554 18.42 14.23 -8.01
N SER A 555 18.10 13.79 -6.77
CA SER A 555 17.98 14.56 -5.52
C SER A 555 17.22 13.76 -4.46
#